data_AF-A0A371IF51-F1
#
_entry.id   AF-A0A371IF51-F1
#
_cell.length_a   1.000
_cell.length_b   1.000
_cell.length_c   1.000
_cell.angle_alpha   90.00
_cell.angle_beta   90.00
_cell.angle_gamma   90.00
#
_symmetry.space_group_name_H-M   'P 1'
#
loop_
_entity.id
_entity.type
_entity.pdbx_description
1 polymer ?
#
loop_
_entity_poly.entity_id
_entity_poly.type
_entity_poly.pdbx_seq_one_letter_code
_entity_poly.pdbx_strand_id
1 'polypeptide(L)'
;MNIHKIIFHRFTPSHGSPHVISHIIKHKFDEPWPSWKKVRLEVRDLWFEEFKVIYTFGSISIALFINFSILLNYFLMEKHYSWDSSQEKSMRQKGSLIFKNAMSKIRNGHDHATWILHNVQTILDEHWGSTDFQNKSSTTKANRTIDKGALAYCGGSISTSAYYEKMAIKLQRSSNAWEVIEKTKN
;
A
#
# COMPACT_ATOMS: atom_id res chain seq x y z
N MET A 1 -9.35 36.82 -19.13
CA MET A 1 -9.25 35.34 -19.16
C MET A 1 -7.83 34.96 -18.80
N ASN A 2 -7.62 34.33 -17.64
CA ASN A 2 -6.29 34.19 -17.01
C ASN A 2 -5.57 32.93 -17.51
N ILE A 3 -4.47 33.12 -18.24
CA ILE A 3 -3.71 32.10 -18.97
C ILE A 3 -3.02 31.09 -18.04
N HIS A 4 -2.89 31.42 -16.75
CA HIS A 4 -2.31 30.53 -15.74
C HIS A 4 -3.24 29.40 -15.27
N LYS A 5 -4.50 29.37 -15.72
CA LYS A 5 -5.46 28.33 -15.34
C LYS A 5 -5.49 27.10 -16.29
N ILE A 6 -4.74 27.12 -17.39
CA ILE A 6 -4.89 26.15 -18.49
C ILE A 6 -3.85 25.01 -18.46
N ILE A 7 -2.74 25.12 -17.69
CA ILE A 7 -1.65 24.11 -17.70
C ILE A 7 -1.45 23.43 -16.33
N PHE A 8 -2.52 23.28 -15.55
CA PHE A 8 -2.54 22.31 -14.45
C PHE A 8 -3.73 21.37 -14.65
N HIS A 9 -3.79 20.74 -15.82
CA HIS A 9 -4.59 19.53 -15.96
C HIS A 9 -3.93 18.47 -15.08
N ARG A 10 -4.42 18.39 -13.84
CA ARG A 10 -4.08 17.45 -12.78
C ARG A 10 -3.98 16.06 -13.39
N PHE A 11 -2.77 15.64 -13.77
CA PHE A 11 -2.54 14.30 -14.29
C PHE A 11 -2.70 13.37 -13.08
N THR A 12 -3.86 12.72 -12.99
CA THR A 12 -4.08 11.59 -12.08
C THR A 12 -3.93 10.32 -12.90
N PRO A 13 -2.71 9.76 -13.05
CA PRO A 13 -2.56 8.47 -13.68
C PRO A 13 -3.11 7.43 -12.72
N SER A 14 -4.32 6.97 -12.98
CA SER A 14 -4.96 5.89 -12.22
C SER A 14 -4.21 4.56 -12.35
N HIS A 15 -3.37 4.39 -13.39
CA HIS A 15 -2.79 3.09 -13.74
C HIS A 15 -1.25 3.01 -13.84
N GLY A 16 -0.52 4.12 -14.01
CA GLY A 16 0.95 4.07 -14.15
C GLY A 16 1.74 3.99 -12.84
N SER A 17 1.20 4.57 -11.76
CA SER A 17 1.89 4.67 -10.45
C SER A 17 2.26 3.30 -9.82
N PRO A 18 1.41 2.25 -9.85
CA PRO A 18 1.74 0.98 -9.23
C PRO A 18 2.94 0.25 -9.87
N HIS A 19 3.08 0.33 -11.19
CA HIS A 19 4.18 -0.31 -11.91
C HIS A 19 5.52 0.33 -11.57
N VAL A 20 5.57 1.66 -11.51
CA VAL A 20 6.78 2.42 -11.12
C VAL A 20 7.17 2.10 -9.68
N ILE A 21 6.22 2.13 -8.74
CA ILE A 21 6.49 1.78 -7.33
C ILE A 21 7.00 0.35 -7.22
N SER A 22 6.35 -0.60 -7.90
CA SER A 22 6.81 -1.98 -7.90
C SER A 22 8.21 -2.12 -8.48
N HIS A 23 8.55 -1.36 -9.53
CA HIS A 23 9.87 -1.40 -10.13
C HIS A 23 10.96 -0.89 -9.17
N ILE A 24 10.74 0.26 -8.55
CA ILE A 24 11.66 0.84 -7.54
C ILE A 24 11.89 -0.15 -6.40
N ILE A 25 10.80 -0.69 -5.82
CA ILE A 25 10.90 -1.66 -4.72
C ILE A 25 11.72 -2.87 -5.15
N LYS A 26 11.42 -3.46 -6.32
CA LYS A 26 12.13 -4.67 -6.78
C LYS A 26 13.60 -4.43 -7.08
N HIS A 27 13.94 -3.27 -7.64
CA HIS A 27 15.31 -2.93 -8.01
C HIS A 27 16.17 -2.58 -6.79
N LYS A 28 15.56 -2.10 -5.71
CA LYS A 28 16.27 -1.60 -4.53
C LYS A 28 16.05 -2.44 -3.28
N PHE A 29 15.56 -3.67 -3.44
CA PHE A 29 15.36 -4.58 -2.33
C PHE A 29 16.66 -5.32 -2.00
N ASP A 30 17.39 -4.78 -1.03
CA ASP A 30 18.73 -5.21 -0.64
C ASP A 30 18.78 -5.91 0.73
N GLU A 31 17.88 -5.56 1.65
CA GLU A 31 17.81 -6.12 3.00
C GLU A 31 16.53 -6.96 3.23
N PRO A 32 16.56 -7.95 4.15
CA PRO A 32 15.44 -8.87 4.38
C PRO A 32 14.33 -8.19 5.21
N TRP A 33 13.49 -7.42 4.54
CA TRP A 33 12.35 -6.75 5.16
C TRP A 33 11.09 -7.62 5.12
N PRO A 34 10.68 -8.29 6.22
CA PRO A 34 9.50 -9.16 6.21
C PRO A 34 8.17 -8.38 6.14
N SER A 35 8.19 -7.06 6.37
CA SER A 35 7.02 -6.21 6.26
C SER A 35 7.38 -4.76 5.95
N TRP A 36 6.47 -4.04 5.32
CA TRP A 36 6.62 -2.61 5.01
C TRP A 36 6.93 -1.74 6.24
N LYS A 37 6.42 -2.12 7.42
CA LYS A 37 6.69 -1.40 8.67
C LYS A 37 8.11 -1.60 9.19
N LYS A 38 8.77 -2.70 8.80
CA LYS A 38 10.14 -3.04 9.20
C LYS A 38 11.19 -2.41 8.28
N VAL A 39 10.82 -2.04 7.06
CA VAL A 39 11.65 -1.19 6.20
C VAL A 39 11.93 0.12 6.96
N ARG A 40 13.22 0.46 7.07
CA ARG A 40 13.69 1.70 7.70
C ARG A 40 13.00 2.92 7.07
N LEU A 41 12.74 3.96 7.88
CA LEU A 41 12.01 5.13 7.41
C LEU A 41 12.76 5.84 6.28
N GLU A 42 14.07 5.93 6.42
CA GLU A 42 15.00 6.56 5.50
C GLU A 42 14.98 5.85 4.13
N VAL A 43 14.95 4.51 4.14
CA VAL A 43 14.87 3.69 2.93
C VAL A 43 13.53 3.90 2.23
N ARG A 44 12.42 3.93 2.99
CA ARG A 44 11.10 4.21 2.44
C ARG A 44 11.06 5.60 1.81
N ASP A 45 11.54 6.62 2.52
CA ASP A 45 11.56 7.99 2.02
C ASP A 45 12.43 8.13 0.77
N LEU A 46 13.58 7.46 0.73
CA LEU A 46 14.41 7.40 -0.49
C LEU A 46 13.66 6.79 -1.67
N TRP A 47 12.94 5.67 -1.48
CA TRP A 47 12.10 5.09 -2.53
C TRP A 47 10.96 6.04 -2.96
N PHE A 48 10.41 6.83 -2.04
CA PHE A 48 9.39 7.83 -2.37
C PHE A 48 9.94 9.03 -3.12
N GLU A 49 11.13 9.52 -2.78
CA GLU A 49 11.77 10.61 -3.52
C GLU A 49 12.06 10.21 -4.97
N GLU A 50 12.54 8.99 -5.20
CA GLU A 50 12.71 8.47 -6.56
C GLU A 50 11.40 8.27 -7.30
N PHE A 51 10.36 7.84 -6.58
CA PHE A 51 9.04 7.80 -7.18
C PHE A 51 8.59 9.20 -7.60
N LYS A 52 8.74 10.22 -6.75
CA LYS A 52 8.32 11.60 -7.04
C LYS A 52 9.00 12.10 -8.31
N VAL A 53 10.30 11.85 -8.41
CA VAL A 53 11.10 12.13 -9.60
C VAL A 53 10.52 11.46 -10.85
N ILE A 54 10.34 10.13 -10.84
CA ILE A 54 9.89 9.39 -12.03
C ILE A 54 8.46 9.79 -12.41
N TYR A 55 7.62 10.06 -11.42
CA TYR A 55 6.27 10.52 -11.61
C TYR A 55 6.21 11.92 -12.26
N THR A 56 7.09 12.83 -11.85
CA THR A 56 7.13 14.21 -12.35
C THR A 56 7.72 14.31 -13.75
N PHE A 57 8.79 13.55 -14.04
CA PHE A 57 9.52 13.66 -15.32
C PHE A 57 9.13 12.60 -16.37
N GLY A 58 8.22 11.68 -16.01
CA GLY A 58 7.75 10.61 -16.89
C GLY A 58 8.76 9.47 -17.06
N SER A 59 8.25 8.31 -17.49
CA SER A 59 9.01 7.06 -17.63
C SER A 59 10.15 7.09 -18.66
N ILE A 60 10.19 8.11 -19.51
CA ILE A 60 11.15 8.26 -20.61
C ILE A 60 12.59 8.48 -20.09
N SER A 61 12.76 8.90 -18.84
CA SER A 61 14.06 9.37 -18.36
C SER A 61 14.85 8.39 -17.49
N ILE A 62 14.43 7.15 -17.21
CA ILE A 62 15.20 6.28 -16.27
C ILE A 62 16.68 6.12 -16.70
N ALA A 63 16.94 5.97 -18.00
CA ALA A 63 18.30 5.86 -18.54
C ALA A 63 19.08 7.19 -18.55
N LEU A 64 18.40 8.33 -18.73
CA LEU A 64 19.02 9.66 -18.66
C LEU A 64 19.25 10.11 -17.20
N PHE A 65 18.42 9.63 -16.28
CA PHE A 65 18.43 9.98 -14.85
C PHE A 65 19.54 9.30 -14.07
N ILE A 66 19.91 8.06 -14.43
CA ILE A 66 21.08 7.37 -13.85
C ILE A 66 22.37 8.13 -14.19
N ASN A 67 22.42 8.82 -15.35
CA ASN A 67 23.59 9.55 -15.82
C ASN A 67 23.62 11.04 -15.40
N PHE A 68 22.52 11.59 -14.87
CA PHE A 68 22.42 13.00 -14.52
C PHE A 68 22.49 13.18 -13.00
N SER A 69 23.49 13.92 -12.54
CA SER A 69 23.87 14.07 -11.14
C SER A 69 22.67 14.30 -10.21
N ILE A 70 22.52 13.47 -9.17
CA ILE A 70 21.45 13.50 -8.15
C ILE A 70 21.21 14.92 -7.61
N LEU A 71 22.29 15.71 -7.49
CA LEU A 71 22.27 17.10 -7.01
C LEU A 71 21.50 18.06 -7.92
N LEU A 72 21.59 17.91 -9.24
CA LEU A 72 20.93 18.81 -10.19
C LEU A 72 19.42 18.54 -10.23
N ASN A 73 19.02 17.29 -10.04
CA ASN A 73 17.61 16.92 -9.90
C ASN A 73 17.01 17.39 -8.59
N TYR A 74 17.74 17.29 -7.47
CA TYR A 74 17.30 17.83 -6.18
C TYR A 74 17.06 19.35 -6.25
N PHE A 75 18.00 20.08 -6.86
CA PHE A 75 17.89 21.53 -7.06
C PHE A 75 16.69 21.94 -7.95
N LEU A 76 16.40 21.17 -9.00
CA LEU A 76 15.24 21.41 -9.87
C LEU A 76 13.90 21.06 -9.19
N MET A 77 13.87 20.04 -8.33
CA MET A 77 12.70 19.65 -7.55
C MET A 77 12.33 20.71 -6.51
N GLU A 78 13.31 21.33 -5.85
CA GLU A 78 13.11 22.34 -4.81
C GLU A 78 12.52 23.65 -5.35
N LYS A 79 12.79 23.98 -6.62
CA LYS A 79 12.42 25.28 -7.22
C LYS A 79 11.06 25.31 -7.92
N HIS A 80 10.52 24.18 -8.38
CA HIS A 80 9.44 24.22 -9.39
C HIS A 80 8.23 23.30 -9.16
N TYR A 81 8.19 22.46 -8.12
CA TYR A 81 7.08 21.49 -7.97
C TYR A 81 6.42 21.52 -6.59
N SER A 82 5.14 21.92 -6.55
CA SER A 82 4.29 21.81 -5.37
C SER A 82 3.69 20.41 -5.30
N TRP A 83 4.24 19.56 -4.41
CA TRP A 83 3.73 18.21 -4.20
C TRP A 83 2.52 18.22 -3.25
N ASP A 84 1.37 17.73 -3.72
CA ASP A 84 0.14 17.64 -2.91
C ASP A 84 0.27 16.53 -1.83
N SER A 85 0.23 16.92 -0.56
CA SER A 85 0.27 16.01 0.60
C SER A 85 -0.75 14.87 0.54
N SER A 86 -1.91 15.09 -0.10
CA SER A 86 -2.94 14.07 -0.30
C SER A 86 -2.48 12.96 -1.24
N GLN A 87 -1.78 13.33 -2.33
CA GLN A 87 -1.20 12.38 -3.28
C GLN A 87 -0.08 11.56 -2.63
N GLU A 88 0.73 12.20 -1.79
CA GLU A 88 1.78 11.52 -1.03
C GLU A 88 1.22 10.39 -0.16
N LYS A 89 0.20 10.70 0.65
CA LYS A 89 -0.44 9.72 1.52
C LYS A 89 -1.02 8.54 0.73
N SER A 90 -1.72 8.83 -0.37
CA SER A 90 -2.28 7.81 -1.26
C SER A 90 -1.20 6.90 -1.83
N MET A 91 -0.08 7.45 -2.28
CA MET A 91 1.03 6.67 -2.82
C MET A 91 1.76 5.86 -1.76
N ARG A 92 1.96 6.42 -0.57
CA ARG A 92 2.52 5.68 0.57
C ARG A 92 1.67 4.45 0.90
N GLN A 93 0.35 4.60 0.87
CA GLN A 93 -0.59 3.48 1.03
C GLN A 93 -0.49 2.47 -0.11
N LYS A 94 -0.41 2.92 -1.37
CA LYS A 94 -0.23 2.03 -2.53
C LYS A 94 1.08 1.25 -2.47
N GLY A 95 2.20 1.88 -2.12
CA GLY A 95 3.49 1.21 -1.99
C GLY A 95 3.49 0.13 -0.91
N SER A 96 2.90 0.42 0.24
CA SER A 96 2.69 -0.57 1.31
C SER A 96 1.86 -1.77 0.83
N LEU A 97 0.79 -1.53 0.04
CA LEU A 97 -0.05 -2.59 -0.51
C LEU A 97 0.69 -3.44 -1.54
N ILE A 98 1.42 -2.80 -2.47
CA ILE A 98 2.24 -3.47 -3.49
C ILE A 98 3.30 -4.36 -2.81
N PHE A 99 4.01 -3.82 -1.82
CA PHE A 99 4.98 -4.55 -1.03
C PHE A 99 4.37 -5.77 -0.35
N LYS A 100 3.26 -5.57 0.37
CA LYS A 100 2.55 -6.65 1.07
C LYS A 100 2.10 -7.75 0.11
N ASN A 101 1.59 -7.38 -1.06
CA ASN A 101 1.14 -8.32 -2.08
C ASN A 101 2.31 -9.11 -2.67
N ALA A 102 3.43 -8.45 -2.96
CA ALA A 102 4.66 -9.10 -3.43
C ALA A 102 5.15 -10.14 -2.40
N MET A 103 5.33 -9.73 -1.15
CA MET A 103 5.77 -10.66 -0.08
C MET A 103 4.82 -11.83 0.12
N SER A 104 3.50 -11.60 0.01
CA SER A 104 2.53 -12.68 0.10
C SER A 104 2.62 -13.67 -1.06
N LYS A 105 2.92 -13.20 -2.28
CA LYS A 105 3.10 -14.09 -3.43
C LYS A 105 4.35 -14.95 -3.27
N ILE A 106 5.45 -14.34 -2.81
CA ILE A 106 6.72 -15.03 -2.58
C ILE A 106 6.55 -16.12 -1.53
N ARG A 107 6.04 -15.75 -0.35
CA ARG A 107 5.82 -16.69 0.75
C ARG A 107 4.94 -17.87 0.39
N ASN A 108 3.97 -17.68 -0.51
CA ASN A 108 3.05 -18.74 -0.94
C ASN A 108 3.60 -19.56 -2.14
N GLY A 109 4.81 -19.27 -2.62
CA GLY A 109 5.41 -19.93 -3.77
C GLY A 109 4.82 -19.52 -5.13
N HIS A 110 4.06 -18.42 -5.20
CA HIS A 110 3.47 -17.92 -6.44
C HIS A 110 4.44 -17.03 -7.25
N ASP A 111 5.49 -16.52 -6.60
CA ASP A 111 6.55 -15.70 -7.21
C ASP A 111 7.88 -16.20 -6.65
N HIS A 112 8.80 -16.62 -7.52
CA HIS A 112 10.12 -17.13 -7.11
C HIS A 112 11.10 -16.03 -6.70
N ALA A 113 10.69 -14.76 -6.79
CA ALA A 113 11.47 -13.61 -6.32
C ALA A 113 12.85 -13.49 -6.97
N THR A 114 12.96 -13.66 -8.29
CA THR A 114 14.23 -13.56 -9.03
C THR A 114 14.96 -12.21 -8.86
N TRP A 115 14.26 -11.20 -8.34
CA TRP A 115 14.77 -9.86 -8.03
C TRP A 115 15.28 -9.71 -6.59
N ILE A 116 15.11 -10.72 -5.73
CA ILE A 116 15.66 -10.76 -4.37
C ILE A 116 16.96 -11.58 -4.40
N LEU A 117 18.00 -11.07 -3.73
CA LEU A 117 19.25 -11.81 -3.59
C LEU A 117 19.04 -13.07 -2.75
N HIS A 118 19.68 -14.18 -3.13
CA HIS A 118 19.44 -15.50 -2.51
C HIS A 118 19.62 -15.50 -0.99
N ASN A 119 20.66 -14.84 -0.47
CA ASN A 119 20.90 -14.71 0.98
C ASN A 119 19.75 -13.99 1.71
N VAL A 120 19.21 -12.93 1.11
CA VAL A 120 18.08 -12.15 1.63
C VAL A 120 16.82 -13.02 1.63
N GLN A 121 16.60 -13.79 0.56
CA GLN A 121 15.48 -14.71 0.45
C GLN A 121 15.55 -15.81 1.52
N THR A 122 16.72 -16.39 1.78
CA THR A 122 16.91 -17.39 2.85
C THR A 122 16.52 -16.83 4.22
N ILE A 123 16.89 -15.59 4.55
CA ILE A 123 16.54 -14.95 5.83
C ILE A 123 15.02 -14.70 5.93
N LEU A 124 14.38 -14.33 4.81
CA LEU A 124 12.92 -14.17 4.76
C LEU A 124 12.20 -15.50 4.97
N ASP A 125 12.68 -16.56 4.33
CA ASP A 125 12.12 -17.90 4.46
C ASP A 125 12.28 -18.44 5.89
N GLU A 126 13.43 -18.20 6.53
CA GLU A 126 13.66 -18.52 7.95
C GLU A 126 12.68 -17.73 8.85
N HIS A 127 12.51 -16.43 8.59
CA HIS A 127 11.54 -15.61 9.32
C HIS A 127 10.11 -16.14 9.18
N TRP A 128 9.68 -16.49 7.96
CA TRP A 128 8.34 -17.02 7.73
C TRP A 128 8.17 -18.45 8.25
N GLY A 129 9.25 -19.24 8.30
CA GLY A 129 9.28 -20.56 8.91
C GLY A 129 9.27 -20.55 10.45
N SER A 130 9.61 -19.41 11.07
CA SER A 130 9.63 -19.28 12.53
C SER A 130 8.28 -19.58 13.17
N THR A 131 8.31 -20.30 14.30
CA THR A 131 7.13 -20.66 15.08
C THR A 131 6.31 -19.44 15.49
N ASP A 132 6.97 -18.34 15.88
CA ASP A 132 6.31 -17.09 16.26
C ASP A 132 5.48 -16.51 15.12
N PHE A 133 6.03 -16.50 13.91
CA PHE A 133 5.32 -16.02 12.73
C PHE A 133 4.13 -16.91 12.39
N GLN A 134 4.33 -18.24 12.41
CA GLN A 134 3.29 -19.22 12.11
C GLN A 134 2.14 -19.16 13.11
N ASN A 135 2.44 -19.05 14.41
CA ASN A 135 1.45 -18.88 15.47
C ASN A 135 0.63 -17.60 15.26
N LYS A 136 1.31 -16.47 15.01
CA LYS A 136 0.63 -15.18 14.75
C LYS A 136 -0.23 -15.21 13.49
N SER A 137 0.27 -15.83 12.42
CA SER A 137 -0.42 -15.98 11.15
C SER A 137 -1.69 -16.82 11.32
N SER A 138 -1.57 -17.98 11.96
CA SER A 138 -2.67 -18.90 12.23
C SER A 138 -3.74 -18.28 13.13
N THR A 139 -3.36 -17.61 14.21
CA THR A 139 -4.30 -16.88 15.08
C THR A 139 -5.03 -15.78 14.31
N THR A 140 -4.32 -15.00 13.49
CA THR A 140 -4.95 -13.95 12.67
C THR A 140 -5.93 -14.54 11.65
N LYS A 141 -5.59 -15.69 11.06
CA LYS A 141 -6.46 -16.41 10.12
C LYS A 141 -7.72 -16.93 10.82
N ALA A 142 -7.55 -17.57 11.97
CA ALA A 142 -8.66 -18.04 12.82
C ALA A 142 -9.58 -16.88 13.19
N ASN A 143 -9.03 -15.73 13.62
CA ASN A 143 -9.80 -14.54 13.97
C ASN A 143 -10.66 -14.00 12.82
N ARG A 144 -10.27 -14.24 11.55
CA ARG A 144 -11.07 -13.85 10.38
C ARG A 144 -12.18 -14.84 10.05
N THR A 145 -12.01 -16.12 10.39
CA THR A 145 -12.98 -17.18 10.11
C THR A 145 -14.00 -17.38 11.23
N ILE A 146 -13.85 -16.70 12.38
CA ILE A 146 -14.88 -16.69 13.42
C ILE A 146 -16.14 -16.03 12.84
N ASP A 147 -17.22 -16.82 12.75
CA ASP A 147 -18.53 -16.47 12.18
C ASP A 147 -19.11 -15.17 12.78
N LYS A 148 -18.87 -14.93 14.07
CA LYS A 148 -19.27 -13.70 14.78
C LYS A 148 -18.21 -12.59 14.79
N GLY A 149 -17.06 -12.81 14.13
CA GLY A 149 -15.93 -11.87 14.09
C GLY A 149 -16.25 -10.59 13.31
N ALA A 150 -17.08 -10.69 12.26
CA ALA A 150 -17.55 -9.54 11.49
C ALA A 150 -18.38 -8.56 12.34
N LEU A 151 -19.12 -9.08 13.33
CA LEU A 151 -19.86 -8.29 14.31
C LEU A 151 -18.94 -7.53 15.28
N ALA A 152 -17.80 -8.10 15.68
CA ALA A 152 -16.86 -7.43 16.58
C ALA A 152 -15.87 -6.48 15.85
N TYR A 153 -15.83 -6.51 14.51
CA TYR A 153 -14.86 -5.76 13.71
C TYR A 153 -15.29 -4.30 13.50
N CYS A 154 -14.52 -3.33 14.02
CA CYS A 154 -14.75 -1.88 13.85
C CYS A 154 -13.91 -1.24 12.73
N GLY A 155 -13.17 -2.02 11.94
CA GLY A 155 -12.12 -1.52 11.05
C GLY A 155 -12.45 -1.49 9.54
N GLY A 156 -13.66 -1.83 9.13
CA GLY A 156 -14.05 -1.88 7.71
C GLY A 156 -15.56 -1.79 7.50
N SER A 157 -15.98 -1.69 6.23
CA SER A 157 -17.41 -1.69 5.86
C SER A 157 -18.06 -2.99 6.32
N ILE A 158 -19.09 -2.86 7.16
CA ILE A 158 -19.86 -4.01 7.68
C ILE A 158 -20.83 -4.42 6.57
N SER A 159 -20.91 -5.72 6.28
CA SER A 159 -21.93 -6.23 5.36
C SER A 159 -23.32 -5.92 5.92
N THR A 160 -24.28 -5.63 5.04
CA THR A 160 -25.67 -5.36 5.42
C THR A 160 -26.24 -6.42 6.38
N SER A 161 -25.98 -7.71 6.15
CA SER A 161 -26.39 -8.83 7.03
C SER A 161 -25.85 -8.71 8.47
N ALA A 162 -24.53 -8.53 8.62
CA ALA A 162 -23.90 -8.33 9.93
C ALA A 162 -24.42 -7.06 10.65
N TYR A 163 -24.85 -6.03 9.91
CA TYR A 163 -25.52 -4.86 10.49
C TYR A 163 -26.95 -5.19 10.99
N TYR A 164 -27.73 -5.97 10.23
CA TYR A 164 -29.02 -6.49 10.69
C TYR A 164 -28.88 -7.33 11.97
N GLU A 165 -27.88 -8.20 12.04
CA GLU A 165 -27.63 -9.02 13.24
C GLU A 165 -27.23 -8.17 14.46
N LYS A 166 -26.36 -7.17 14.28
CA LYS A 166 -26.04 -6.18 15.33
C LYS A 166 -27.29 -5.49 15.85
N MET A 167 -28.15 -5.07 14.94
CA MET A 167 -29.36 -4.34 15.27
C MET A 167 -30.38 -5.24 15.96
N ALA A 168 -30.48 -6.51 15.55
CA ALA A 168 -31.36 -7.49 16.16
C ALA A 168 -30.94 -7.84 17.60
N ILE A 169 -29.63 -7.97 17.84
CA ILE A 169 -29.08 -8.14 19.21
C ILE A 169 -29.39 -6.91 20.06
N LYS A 170 -29.22 -5.69 19.52
CA LYS A 170 -29.48 -4.44 20.25
C LYS A 170 -30.96 -4.25 20.59
N LEU A 171 -31.87 -4.70 19.71
CA LEU A 171 -33.32 -4.55 19.88
C LEU A 171 -33.98 -5.75 20.56
N GLN A 172 -33.24 -6.85 20.79
CA GLN A 172 -33.77 -8.15 21.26
C GLN A 172 -34.95 -8.68 20.41
N ARG A 173 -35.04 -8.27 19.14
CA ARG A 173 -36.05 -8.69 18.16
C ARG A 173 -35.46 -8.65 16.75
N SER A 174 -36.11 -9.30 15.79
CA SER A 174 -35.75 -9.15 14.38
C SER A 174 -35.84 -7.68 13.95
N SER A 175 -34.81 -7.20 13.25
CA SER A 175 -34.73 -5.81 12.79
C SER A 175 -35.47 -5.65 11.47
N ASN A 176 -36.21 -4.55 11.32
CA ASN A 176 -36.91 -4.22 10.08
C ASN A 176 -35.95 -3.49 9.12
N ALA A 177 -36.08 -3.76 7.82
CA ALA A 177 -35.27 -3.15 6.77
C ALA A 177 -35.37 -1.63 6.72
N TRP A 178 -36.54 -1.07 7.03
CA TRP A 178 -36.74 0.37 7.08
C TRP A 178 -35.93 1.05 8.19
N GLU A 179 -35.88 0.43 9.38
CA GLU A 179 -35.13 0.95 10.54
C GLU A 179 -33.62 0.94 10.28
N VAL A 180 -33.14 -0.06 9.51
CA VAL A 180 -31.75 -0.15 9.07
C VAL A 180 -31.39 1.00 8.14
N ILE A 181 -32.22 1.26 7.13
CA ILE A 181 -32.01 2.33 6.15
C ILE A 181 -32.02 3.70 6.83
N GLU A 182 -32.98 3.95 7.72
CA GLU A 182 -33.13 5.23 8.42
C GLU A 182 -31.89 5.59 9.25
N LYS A 183 -31.31 4.62 9.97
CA LYS A 183 -30.06 4.83 10.72
C LYS A 183 -28.82 5.05 9.86
N THR A 184 -28.83 4.59 8.61
CA THR A 184 -27.69 4.74 7.69
C THR A 184 -27.75 6.00 6.84
N LYS A 185 -28.87 6.73 6.86
CA LYS A 185 -29.00 8.06 6.25
C LYS A 185 -28.36 9.10 7.18
N ASN A 186 -27.08 9.39 6.96
CA ASN A 186 -26.42 10.63 7.41
C ASN A 186 -26.26 11.56 6.21
#